data_AF-A0A1V6PSL4-F1
#
_entry.id   AF-A0A1V6PSL4-F1
#
_cell.length_a   1.000
_cell.length_b   1.000
_cell.length_c   1.000
_cell.angle_alpha   90.00
_cell.angle_beta   90.00
_cell.angle_gamma   90.00
#
_symmetry.space_group_name_H-M   'P 1'
#
loop_
_entity.id
_entity.type
_entity.pdbx_description
1 polymer ?
#
loop_
_entity_poly.entity_id
_entity_poly.type
_entity_poly.pdbx_seq_one_letter_code
_entity_poly.pdbx_strand_id
1 'polypeptide(L)'
;MAQTPKSNGKRARPYDTVEPLAEDLGLTVDTSCDRDDPGCVKDVVDGYDGSGNILICWEHDALTDIVEKLGDKDAPSYPDDSYNIIWTDPSPYSDITAETSEDCAGLDD
;
A
#
# COMPACT_ATOMS: atom_id res chain seq x y z
N MET A 1 6.05 -1.12 2.92
CA MET A 1 5.42 -0.93 4.23
C MET A 1 4.02 -1.53 4.22
N ALA A 2 3.50 -1.90 5.39
CA ALA A 2 2.16 -2.42 5.56
C ALA A 2 1.54 -1.92 6.87
N GLN A 3 0.21 -1.94 6.99
CA GLN A 3 -0.46 -1.51 8.22
C GLN A 3 -0.07 -2.39 9.41
N THR A 4 0.02 -1.79 10.60
CA THR A 4 0.34 -2.54 11.83
C THR A 4 -0.67 -3.66 12.09
N PRO A 5 -0.24 -4.94 12.14
CA PRO A 5 -1.11 -6.04 12.57
C PRO A 5 -1.47 -5.91 14.05
N LYS A 6 -2.69 -6.32 14.42
CA LYS A 6 -3.09 -6.43 15.83
C LYS A 6 -2.59 -7.74 16.41
N SER A 7 -2.28 -7.74 17.72
CA SER A 7 -1.82 -8.94 18.45
C SER A 7 -2.80 -10.12 18.43
N ASN A 8 -4.07 -9.88 18.09
CA ASN A 8 -5.10 -10.90 17.93
C ASN A 8 -5.25 -11.40 16.47
N GLY A 9 -4.29 -11.10 15.59
CA GLY A 9 -4.27 -11.51 14.19
C GLY A 9 -5.15 -10.68 13.25
N LYS A 10 -5.98 -9.76 13.77
CA LYS A 10 -6.69 -8.82 12.91
C LYS A 10 -5.69 -7.89 12.21
N ARG A 11 -6.01 -7.46 10.99
CA ARG A 11 -5.15 -6.58 10.18
C ARG A 11 -3.80 -7.20 9.77
N ALA A 12 -3.62 -8.53 9.88
CA ALA A 12 -2.38 -9.20 9.48
C ALA A 12 -2.20 -9.29 7.96
N ARG A 13 -3.28 -9.44 7.20
CA ARG A 13 -3.23 -9.71 5.76
C ARG A 13 -2.32 -8.76 4.96
N PRO A 14 -2.34 -7.42 5.15
CA PRO A 14 -1.46 -6.56 4.37
C PRO A 14 0.04 -6.79 4.63
N TYR A 15 0.41 -7.18 5.86
CA TYR A 15 1.76 -7.62 6.18
C TYR A 15 2.06 -8.97 5.50
N ASP A 16 1.18 -9.96 5.67
CA ASP A 16 1.35 -11.31 5.09
C ASP A 16 1.46 -11.26 3.55
N THR A 17 0.80 -10.30 2.89
CA THR A 17 0.87 -10.09 1.44
C THR A 17 2.25 -9.66 0.97
N VAL A 18 2.93 -8.78 1.70
CA VAL A 18 4.22 -8.22 1.28
C VAL A 18 5.44 -8.89 1.91
N GLU A 19 5.24 -9.69 2.97
CA GLU A 19 6.31 -10.40 3.67
C GLU A 19 7.17 -11.27 2.74
N PRO A 20 6.61 -12.13 1.85
CA PRO A 20 7.42 -12.96 0.98
C PRO A 20 8.32 -12.17 0.02
N LEU A 21 7.82 -11.04 -0.50
CA LEU A 21 8.62 -10.16 -1.38
C LEU A 21 9.72 -9.43 -0.58
N ALA A 22 9.41 -8.98 0.64
CA ALA A 22 10.40 -8.36 1.50
C ALA A 22 11.53 -9.34 1.85
N GLU A 23 11.19 -10.60 2.18
CA GLU A 23 12.18 -11.65 2.45
C GLU A 23 13.08 -11.92 1.24
N ASP A 24 12.51 -12.06 0.03
CA ASP A 24 13.27 -12.30 -1.21
C ASP A 24 14.25 -11.14 -1.52
N LEU A 25 13.84 -9.91 -1.24
CA LEU A 25 14.67 -8.71 -1.40
C LEU A 25 15.65 -8.47 -0.23
N GLY A 26 15.59 -9.27 0.84
CA GLY A 26 16.40 -9.06 2.05
C GLY A 26 16.04 -7.79 2.83
N LEU A 27 14.78 -7.36 2.74
CA LEU A 27 14.22 -6.18 3.39
C LEU A 27 13.34 -6.58 4.59
N THR A 28 13.10 -5.63 5.48
CA THR A 28 12.08 -5.75 6.52
C THR A 28 10.84 -4.95 6.15
N VAL A 29 9.65 -5.46 6.47
CA VAL A 29 8.40 -4.71 6.29
C VAL A 29 8.27 -3.68 7.40
N ASP A 30 8.23 -2.40 7.05
CA ASP A 30 7.84 -1.34 7.99
C ASP A 30 6.34 -1.45 8.30
N THR A 31 6.02 -1.61 9.59
CA THR A 31 4.65 -1.71 10.12
C THR A 31 4.36 -0.65 11.18
N SER A 32 5.03 0.51 11.12
CA SER A 32 4.94 1.57 12.15
C SER A 32 3.63 2.37 12.13
N CYS A 33 2.91 2.40 11.00
CA CYS A 33 1.68 3.16 10.84
C CYS A 33 0.41 2.32 11.09
N ASP A 34 -0.52 2.84 11.89
CA ASP A 34 -1.85 2.23 12.09
C ASP A 34 -2.74 2.45 10.86
N ARG A 35 -3.63 1.49 10.58
CA ARG A 35 -4.61 1.51 9.48
C ARG A 35 -5.26 2.89 9.25
N ASP A 36 -5.66 3.54 10.33
CA ASP A 36 -6.49 4.74 10.30
C ASP A 36 -5.64 6.04 10.32
N ASP A 37 -4.33 5.96 10.01
CA ASP A 37 -3.38 7.10 10.00
C ASP A 37 -2.65 7.24 8.64
N PRO A 38 -3.30 7.77 7.61
CA PRO A 38 -2.66 8.06 6.32
C PRO A 38 -1.59 9.16 6.44
N GLY A 39 -1.64 9.99 7.48
CA GLY A 39 -0.61 11.01 7.75
C GLY A 39 0.74 10.38 8.05
N CYS A 40 0.77 9.34 8.89
CA CYS A 40 1.96 8.55 9.16
C CYS A 40 2.56 7.97 7.88
N VAL A 41 1.72 7.44 6.97
CA VAL A 41 2.18 6.92 5.67
C VAL A 41 2.84 8.03 4.84
N LYS A 42 2.21 9.21 4.77
CA LYS A 42 2.79 10.37 4.08
C LYS A 42 4.15 10.75 4.65
N ASP A 43 4.30 10.78 5.97
CA ASP A 43 5.57 11.14 6.62
C ASP A 43 6.69 10.14 6.25
N VAL A 44 6.37 8.84 6.14
CA VAL A 44 7.32 7.81 5.66
C VAL A 44 7.70 8.05 4.20
N VAL A 45 6.72 8.34 3.33
CA VAL A 45 6.96 8.60 1.89
C VAL A 45 7.79 9.86 1.68
N ASP A 46 7.45 10.97 2.35
CA ASP A 46 8.18 12.24 2.28
C ASP A 46 9.61 12.11 2.83
N GLY A 47 9.82 11.22 3.81
CA GLY A 47 11.11 10.96 4.44
C GLY A 47 12.00 9.97 3.70
N TYR A 48 11.50 9.30 2.66
CA TYR A 48 12.26 8.30 1.92
C TYR A 48 13.28 8.94 0.97
N ASP A 49 14.57 8.72 1.24
CA ASP A 49 15.70 9.20 0.44
C ASP A 49 16.43 8.08 -0.31
N GLY A 50 15.91 6.85 -0.22
CA GLY A 50 16.45 5.67 -0.87
C GLY A 50 16.28 5.65 -2.38
N SER A 51 17.03 4.78 -3.05
CA SER A 51 16.82 4.50 -4.47
C SER A 51 15.71 3.46 -4.65
N GLY A 52 14.77 3.71 -5.55
CA GLY A 52 13.71 2.78 -5.92
C GLY A 52 12.33 3.28 -5.49
N ASN A 53 11.38 2.35 -5.38
CA ASN A 53 9.99 2.64 -5.08
C ASN A 53 9.62 2.13 -3.68
N ILE A 54 8.60 2.73 -3.08
CA ILE A 54 7.96 2.21 -1.87
C ILE A 54 6.74 1.39 -2.30
N LEU A 55 6.66 0.13 -1.87
CA LEU A 55 5.44 -0.65 -1.94
C LEU A 55 4.62 -0.42 -0.66
N ILE A 56 3.36 -0.01 -0.79
CA ILE A 56 2.42 0.20 0.31
C ILE A 56 1.30 -0.84 0.19
N CYS A 57 1.07 -1.63 1.23
CA CYS A 57 -0.05 -2.59 1.26
C CYS A 57 -0.95 -2.32 2.46
N TRP A 58 -2.26 -2.21 2.20
CA TRP A 58 -3.23 -1.73 3.18
C TRP A 58 -4.61 -2.37 3.01
N GLU A 59 -5.50 -2.16 3.96
CA GLU A 59 -6.93 -2.44 3.83
C GLU A 59 -7.56 -1.52 2.78
N HIS A 60 -8.39 -2.06 1.87
CA HIS A 60 -8.89 -1.34 0.69
C HIS A 60 -9.59 -0.01 1.04
N ASP A 61 -10.35 0.02 2.13
CA ASP A 61 -11.10 1.20 2.57
C ASP A 61 -10.19 2.41 2.87
N ALA A 62 -8.91 2.18 3.17
CA ALA A 62 -7.97 3.23 3.54
C ALA A 62 -6.92 3.54 2.45
N LEU A 63 -6.93 2.82 1.33
CA LEU A 63 -6.01 3.12 0.22
C LEU A 63 -6.31 4.46 -0.45
N THR A 64 -7.60 4.78 -0.65
CA THR A 64 -8.01 6.10 -1.17
C THR A 64 -7.57 7.23 -0.25
N ASP A 65 -7.78 7.10 1.07
CA ASP A 65 -7.33 8.10 2.05
C ASP A 65 -5.81 8.33 2.03
N ILE A 66 -5.02 7.27 1.80
CA ILE A 66 -3.57 7.37 1.64
C ILE A 66 -3.23 8.18 0.39
N VAL A 67 -3.80 7.84 -0.75
CA VAL A 67 -3.53 8.52 -2.03
C VAL A 67 -3.94 10.00 -1.97
N GLU A 68 -5.11 10.31 -1.39
CA GLU A 68 -5.53 11.70 -1.13
C GLU A 68 -4.52 12.45 -0.26
N LYS A 69 -4.00 11.76 0.76
CA LYS A 69 -3.06 12.36 1.69
C LYS A 69 -1.68 12.59 1.08
N LEU A 70 -1.26 11.75 0.13
CA LEU A 70 0.00 11.91 -0.59
C LEU A 70 -0.02 13.13 -1.52
N GLY A 71 -1.13 13.37 -2.22
CA GLY A 71 -1.26 14.59 -3.04
C GLY A 71 -2.38 14.61 -4.08
N ASP A 72 -3.01 13.48 -4.36
CA ASP A 72 -4.05 13.36 -5.37
C ASP A 72 -5.39 13.92 -4.84
N LYS A 73 -5.85 15.03 -5.40
CA LYS A 73 -7.08 15.69 -4.94
C LYS A 73 -8.34 15.03 -5.49
N ASP A 74 -8.19 14.17 -6.48
CA ASP A 74 -9.25 13.46 -7.19
C ASP A 74 -9.00 11.94 -7.11
N ALA A 75 -8.46 11.47 -5.98
CA ALA A 75 -8.02 10.10 -5.77
C ALA A 75 -9.14 9.09 -6.10
N PRO A 76 -8.81 7.99 -6.82
CA PRO A 76 -9.80 6.98 -7.14
C PRO A 76 -10.25 6.22 -5.88
N SER A 77 -11.46 5.67 -5.93
CA SER A 77 -11.93 4.70 -4.93
C SER A 77 -11.38 3.32 -5.25
N TYR A 78 -10.74 2.68 -4.27
CA TYR A 78 -10.30 1.28 -4.44
C TYR A 78 -11.54 0.37 -4.51
N PRO A 79 -11.64 -0.57 -5.45
CA PRO A 79 -12.84 -1.41 -5.57
C PRO A 79 -13.03 -2.34 -4.36
N ASP A 80 -14.19 -2.28 -3.70
CA ASP A 80 -14.51 -3.02 -2.48
C ASP A 80 -14.30 -4.55 -2.58
N ASP A 81 -14.58 -5.13 -3.74
CA ASP A 81 -14.51 -6.58 -3.98
C ASP A 81 -13.14 -7.03 -4.53
N SER A 82 -12.19 -6.10 -4.71
CA SER A 82 -10.84 -6.39 -5.19
C SER A 82 -9.82 -6.42 -4.05
N TYR A 83 -8.78 -7.25 -4.21
CA TYR A 83 -7.75 -7.46 -3.18
C TYR A 83 -6.33 -7.60 -3.76
N ASN A 84 -6.19 -7.39 -5.06
CA ASN A 84 -5.04 -7.75 -5.90
C ASN A 84 -4.65 -6.62 -6.87
N ILE A 85 -5.38 -5.50 -6.88
CA ILE A 85 -5.07 -4.36 -7.73
C ILE A 85 -3.92 -3.57 -7.11
N ILE A 86 -2.95 -3.24 -7.95
CA ILE A 86 -1.77 -2.43 -7.66
C ILE A 86 -1.94 -1.09 -8.40
N TRP A 87 -1.95 -0.02 -7.63
CA TRP A 87 -1.91 1.35 -8.15
C TRP A 87 -0.48 1.85 -8.26
N THR A 88 -0.14 2.46 -9.39
CA THR A 88 1.13 3.15 -9.60
C THR A 88 0.96 4.65 -9.44
N ASP A 89 1.53 5.20 -8.37
CA ASP A 89 1.42 6.61 -7.99
C ASP A 89 2.81 7.29 -8.05
N PRO A 90 3.23 7.82 -9.21
CA PRO A 90 4.54 8.46 -9.33
C PRO A 90 4.55 9.86 -8.72
N SER A 91 5.69 10.29 -8.18
CA SER A 91 5.91 11.69 -7.75
C SER A 91 5.51 12.66 -8.87
N PRO A 92 4.69 13.69 -8.60
CA PRO A 92 4.42 14.30 -7.29
C PRO A 92 3.26 13.70 -6.49
N TYR A 93 2.84 12.46 -6.79
CA TYR A 93 1.74 11.75 -6.15
C TYR A 93 0.39 12.47 -6.34
N SER A 94 0.22 13.07 -7.52
CA SER A 94 -0.98 13.85 -7.84
C SER A 94 -2.05 13.04 -8.56
N ASP A 95 -1.68 11.87 -9.12
CA ASP A 95 -2.56 11.08 -9.98
C ASP A 95 -2.07 9.62 -10.03
N ILE A 96 -2.98 8.65 -9.87
CA ILE A 96 -2.72 7.25 -10.20
C ILE A 96 -2.57 7.09 -11.71
N THR A 97 -1.41 6.60 -12.16
CA THR A 97 -1.08 6.50 -13.60
C THR A 97 -1.27 5.12 -14.22
N ALA A 98 -1.37 4.09 -13.38
CA ALA A 98 -1.67 2.73 -13.80
C ALA A 98 -2.38 1.95 -12.70
N GLU A 99 -3.30 1.09 -13.12
CA GLU A 99 -3.93 0.07 -12.30
C GLU A 99 -3.62 -1.27 -12.94
N THR A 100 -2.98 -2.15 -12.18
CA THR A 100 -2.47 -3.44 -12.67
C THR A 100 -2.79 -4.54 -11.66
N SER A 101 -2.71 -5.79 -12.06
CA SER A 101 -2.61 -6.93 -11.16
C SER A 101 -1.45 -7.82 -11.63
N GLU A 102 -1.05 -8.78 -10.82
CA GLU A 102 0.04 -9.71 -11.16
C GLU A 102 -0.43 -10.85 -12.12
N ASP A 103 -1.65 -10.76 -12.65
CA ASP A 103 -2.31 -11.76 -13.50
C ASP A 103 -2.21 -13.18 -12.91
N CYS A 104 -2.46 -13.28 -11.61
CA CYS A 104 -2.38 -14.54 -10.88
C CYS A 104 -3.53 -15.48 -11.29
N ALA A 105 -3.20 -16.53 -12.04
CA ALA A 105 -4.19 -17.50 -12.54
C ALA A 105 -5.06 -18.08 -11.41
N GLY A 106 -6.38 -17.85 -11.49
CA GLY A 106 -7.37 -18.29 -10.51
C GLY A 106 -7.56 -17.36 -9.30
N LEU A 107 -6.89 -16.21 -9.28
CA LEU A 107 -7.14 -15.08 -8.36
C LEU A 107 -7.59 -13.83 -9.11
N ASP A 108 -7.13 -13.66 -10.34
CA ASP A 108 -7.48 -12.58 -11.24
C ASP A 108 -8.45 -13.15 -12.30
N ASP A 109 -9.76 -12.94 -12.09
CA ASP A 109 -10.87 -13.37 -12.98
C ASP A 109 -11.54 -12.18 -13.68
#